data_AF-A0AAD6JB43-F1
#
_entry.id   AF-A0AAD6JB43-F1
#
_cell.length_a   1.000
_cell.length_b   1.000
_cell.length_c   1.000
_cell.angle_alpha   90.00
_cell.angle_beta   90.00
_cell.angle_gamma   90.00
#
_symmetry.space_group_name_H-M   'P 1'
#
loop_
_entity.id
_entity.type
_entity.pdbx_description
1 polymer ?
#
loop_
_entity_poly.entity_id
_entity_poly.type
_entity_poly.pdbx_seq_one_letter_code
_entity_poly.pdbx_strand_id
1 'polypeptide(L)'
;MSMNLRALWILSKLLSACENIDPVKECCDQVCQNAILETATKLALKASEVLIIAGSHGITEHSTKVDDCKHIALRWLAGKLEPSRAKEVLRGLSNCKVNRVCPLVFPDMRHVAKGCGNDISNKTECCSAMENYVSHLQKQSLITNLQALDCATTLGMKLQRSNITKDVYSLCHITLKDFSLQVAKQESGCLLPSLPSDATFDHSSGISFICDLNDNIPAHWPSKSQLSAPCNKTIKIPALPAAANAQIGLYNEDVIFYVLFAASAVTMMLLQSFV
;
A
#
# COMPACT_ATOMS: atom_id res chain seq x y z
N MET A 1 29.55 -23.96 -15.40
CA MET A 1 29.31 -22.69 -14.68
C MET A 1 28.80 -23.01 -13.28
N SER A 2 29.69 -23.09 -12.30
CA SER A 2 29.34 -23.50 -10.93
C SER A 2 28.73 -22.30 -10.20
N MET A 3 27.41 -22.26 -10.11
CA MET A 3 26.72 -21.31 -9.24
C MET A 3 27.00 -21.77 -7.80
N ASN A 4 27.84 -21.04 -7.08
CA ASN A 4 28.25 -21.34 -5.70
C ASN A 4 27.03 -21.68 -4.83
N LEU A 5 27.03 -22.82 -4.12
CA LEU A 5 25.91 -23.27 -3.27
C LEU A 5 25.40 -22.17 -2.32
N ARG A 6 26.28 -21.28 -1.84
CA ARG A 6 25.88 -20.14 -1.00
C ARG A 6 25.07 -19.10 -1.75
N ALA A 7 25.39 -18.83 -3.02
CA ALA A 7 24.61 -17.92 -3.87
C ALA A 7 23.24 -18.52 -4.19
N LEU A 8 23.19 -19.83 -4.46
CA LEU A 8 21.94 -20.56 -4.68
C LEU A 8 21.03 -20.48 -3.45
N TRP A 9 21.59 -20.63 -2.23
CA TRP A 9 20.85 -20.55 -0.97
C TRP A 9 20.32 -19.15 -0.62
N ILE A 10 21.10 -18.10 -0.90
CA ILE A 10 20.65 -16.71 -0.69
C ILE A 10 19.46 -16.41 -1.59
N LEU A 11 19.57 -16.78 -2.86
CA LEU A 11 18.53 -16.56 -3.86
C LEU A 11 17.29 -17.43 -3.61
N SER A 12 17.43 -18.66 -3.11
CA SER A 12 16.29 -19.49 -2.73
C SER A 12 15.53 -18.94 -1.53
N LYS A 13 16.23 -18.35 -0.54
CA LYS A 13 15.60 -17.66 0.59
C LYS A 13 14.82 -16.43 0.13
N LEU A 14 15.39 -15.64 -0.77
CA LEU A 14 14.71 -14.49 -1.36
C LEU A 14 13.41 -14.91 -2.05
N LEU A 15 13.47 -15.95 -2.89
CA LEU A 15 12.29 -16.44 -3.58
C LEU A 15 11.22 -16.94 -2.59
N SER A 16 11.60 -17.77 -1.62
CA SER A 16 10.66 -18.29 -0.62
C SER A 16 9.99 -17.20 0.22
N ALA A 17 10.70 -16.10 0.51
CA ALA A 17 10.15 -14.99 1.28
C ALA A 17 9.17 -14.12 0.45
N CYS A 18 9.32 -14.11 -0.87
CA CYS A 18 8.65 -13.15 -1.75
C CYS A 18 7.66 -13.77 -2.73
N GLU A 19 7.69 -15.09 -2.93
CA GLU A 19 6.82 -15.79 -3.89
C GLU A 19 5.34 -15.66 -3.51
N ASN A 20 5.05 -15.60 -2.22
CA ASN A 20 3.70 -15.42 -1.70
C ASN A 20 3.62 -14.31 -0.66
N ILE A 21 3.43 -13.07 -1.13
CA ILE A 21 3.21 -11.94 -0.24
C ILE A 21 1.73 -11.69 0.01
N ASP A 22 1.40 -11.42 1.26
CA ASP A 22 0.19 -10.70 1.65
C ASP A 22 0.57 -9.22 1.72
N PRO A 23 0.03 -8.34 0.87
CA PRO A 23 0.43 -6.93 0.81
C PRO A 23 0.24 -6.16 2.11
N VAL A 24 -0.73 -6.56 2.94
CA VAL A 24 -1.01 -5.91 4.23
C VAL A 24 0.01 -6.37 5.27
N LYS A 25 0.24 -7.68 5.36
CA LYS A 25 1.25 -8.24 6.28
C LYS A 25 2.66 -7.84 5.88
N GLU A 26 2.96 -7.80 4.58
CA GLU A 26 4.27 -7.36 4.08
C GLU A 26 4.55 -5.89 4.43
N CYS A 27 3.52 -5.05 4.48
CA CYS A 27 3.67 -3.67 4.97
C CYS A 27 4.08 -3.61 6.44
N CYS A 28 3.85 -4.68 7.19
CA CYS A 28 4.11 -4.73 8.61
C CYS A 28 5.35 -5.53 8.96
N ASP A 29 5.36 -6.79 8.58
CA ASP A 29 6.39 -7.75 8.93
C ASP A 29 7.64 -7.58 8.04
N GLN A 30 7.47 -6.97 6.85
CA GLN A 30 8.54 -6.69 5.90
C GLN A 30 9.36 -7.93 5.55
N VAL A 31 8.75 -9.11 5.49
CA VAL A 31 9.47 -10.37 5.33
C VAL A 31 10.22 -10.39 4.01
N CYS A 32 9.55 -10.05 2.92
CA CYS A 32 10.16 -9.99 1.60
C CYS A 32 11.12 -8.79 1.46
N GLN A 33 10.73 -7.60 1.95
CA GLN A 33 11.59 -6.40 1.98
C GLN A 33 12.91 -6.65 2.73
N ASN A 34 12.86 -7.34 3.86
CA ASN A 34 14.05 -7.72 4.64
C ASN A 34 14.91 -8.74 3.90
N ALA A 35 14.29 -9.74 3.23
CA ALA A 35 15.03 -10.70 2.40
C ALA A 35 15.72 -10.03 1.19
N ILE A 36 15.08 -9.04 0.58
CA ILE A 36 15.65 -8.21 -0.48
C ILE A 36 16.85 -7.42 0.06
N LEU A 37 16.70 -6.76 1.22
CA LEU A 37 17.79 -6.01 1.86
C LEU A 37 18.98 -6.90 2.24
N GLU A 38 18.72 -8.08 2.80
CA GLU A 38 19.76 -9.07 3.13
C GLU A 38 20.50 -9.51 1.87
N THR A 39 19.75 -9.81 0.80
CA THR A 39 20.33 -10.22 -0.50
C THR A 39 21.16 -9.08 -1.10
N ALA A 40 20.63 -7.86 -1.10
CA ALA A 40 21.31 -6.68 -1.63
C ALA A 40 22.60 -6.38 -0.86
N THR A 41 22.58 -6.48 0.47
CA THR A 41 23.76 -6.29 1.32
C THR A 41 24.84 -7.33 0.98
N LYS A 42 24.46 -8.60 0.83
CA LYS A 42 25.40 -9.66 0.46
C LYS A 42 25.96 -9.49 -0.95
N LEU A 43 25.16 -9.01 -1.90
CA LEU A 43 25.62 -8.68 -3.25
C LEU A 43 26.61 -7.50 -3.23
N ALA A 44 26.30 -6.45 -2.48
CA ALA A 44 27.17 -5.27 -2.35
C ALA A 44 28.53 -5.61 -1.72
N LEU A 45 28.54 -6.49 -0.70
CA LEU A 45 29.77 -7.00 -0.09
C LEU A 45 30.62 -7.77 -1.11
N LYS A 46 30.02 -8.70 -1.86
CA LYS A 46 30.73 -9.46 -2.90
C LYS A 46 31.25 -8.57 -4.03
N ALA A 47 30.46 -7.59 -4.47
CA ALA A 47 30.89 -6.64 -5.48
C ALA A 47 32.09 -5.82 -5.00
N SER A 48 32.11 -5.45 -3.71
CA SER A 48 33.21 -4.71 -3.10
C SER A 48 34.47 -5.57 -2.96
N GLU A 49 34.35 -6.85 -2.57
CA GLU A 49 35.47 -7.80 -2.55
C GLU A 49 36.12 -7.94 -3.93
N VAL A 50 35.31 -8.07 -4.99
CA VAL A 50 35.80 -8.16 -6.38
C VAL A 50 36.52 -6.88 -6.81
N LEU A 51 36.01 -5.70 -6.43
CA LEU A 51 36.64 -4.42 -6.74
C LEU A 51 37.98 -4.22 -6.02
N ILE A 52 38.10 -4.69 -4.77
CA ILE A 52 39.36 -4.68 -4.00
C ILE A 52 40.40 -5.58 -4.67
N ILE A 53 40.00 -6.77 -5.11
CA ILE A 53 40.88 -7.71 -5.84
C ILE A 53 41.30 -7.13 -7.20
N ALA A 54 40.41 -6.38 -7.86
CA ALA A 54 40.66 -5.74 -9.16
C ALA A 54 41.46 -4.42 -9.08
N GLY A 55 41.91 -4.01 -7.89
CA GLY A 55 42.74 -2.81 -7.71
C GLY A 55 42.00 -1.47 -7.91
N SER A 56 40.67 -1.48 -7.93
CA SER A 56 39.86 -0.27 -8.14
C SER A 56 39.46 0.34 -6.79
N HIS A 57 40.17 1.40 -6.36
CA HIS A 57 39.81 2.19 -5.18
C HIS A 57 38.73 3.23 -5.50
N GLY A 58 37.53 2.73 -5.81
CA GLY A 58 36.31 3.54 -5.78
C GLY A 58 35.67 3.44 -4.40
N ILE A 59 35.94 4.39 -3.51
CA ILE A 59 35.17 4.58 -2.28
C ILE A 59 33.82 5.19 -2.67
N THR A 60 32.96 4.40 -3.28
CA THR A 60 31.52 4.69 -3.30
C THR A 60 30.95 4.22 -1.97
N GLU A 61 30.24 5.10 -1.27
CA GLU A 61 29.64 4.82 0.03
C GLU A 61 28.89 3.48 0.01
N HIS A 62 29.13 2.64 1.01
CA HIS A 62 28.52 1.32 1.12
C HIS A 62 26.97 1.37 1.00
N SER A 63 26.35 2.48 1.43
CA SER A 63 24.90 2.71 1.33
C SER A 63 24.38 2.79 -0.11
N THR A 64 25.10 3.45 -1.03
CA THR A 64 24.63 3.60 -2.43
C THR A 64 24.73 2.27 -3.18
N LYS A 65 25.80 1.49 -2.93
CA LYS A 65 25.98 0.15 -3.51
C LYS A 65 24.89 -0.83 -3.06
N VAL A 66 24.45 -0.75 -1.81
CA VAL A 66 23.34 -1.59 -1.32
C VAL A 66 22.03 -1.23 -2.03
N ASP A 67 21.77 0.04 -2.29
CA ASP A 67 20.56 0.46 -3.01
C ASP A 67 20.55 -0.01 -4.48
N ASP A 68 21.69 0.10 -5.17
CA ASP A 68 21.86 -0.47 -6.51
C ASP A 68 21.63 -1.99 -6.50
N CYS A 69 22.17 -2.69 -5.50
CA CYS A 69 21.99 -4.13 -5.34
C CYS A 69 20.53 -4.52 -5.03
N LYS A 70 19.72 -3.65 -4.41
CA LYS A 70 18.27 -3.90 -4.23
C LYS A 70 17.57 -3.98 -5.58
N HIS A 71 17.88 -3.08 -6.51
CA HIS A 71 17.31 -3.10 -7.85
C HIS A 71 17.67 -4.39 -8.61
N ILE A 72 18.90 -4.88 -8.42
CA ILE A 72 19.34 -6.17 -8.98
C ILE A 72 18.56 -7.33 -8.36
N ALA A 73 18.40 -7.36 -7.04
CA ALA A 73 17.63 -8.39 -6.34
C ALA A 73 16.16 -8.42 -6.79
N LEU A 74 15.54 -7.24 -6.93
CA LEU A 74 14.16 -7.07 -7.44
C LEU A 74 14.02 -7.57 -8.88
N ARG A 75 14.96 -7.21 -9.77
CA ARG A 75 14.96 -7.68 -11.16
C ARG A 75 15.10 -9.20 -11.25
N TRP A 76 15.99 -9.78 -10.43
CA TRP A 76 16.17 -11.23 -10.39
C TRP A 76 14.90 -11.92 -9.90
N LEU A 77 14.28 -11.42 -8.82
CA LEU A 77 13.04 -11.96 -8.27
C LEU A 77 11.93 -11.94 -9.32
N ALA A 78 11.74 -10.82 -10.02
CA ALA A 78 10.77 -10.69 -11.09
C ALA A 78 11.00 -11.69 -12.23
N GLY A 79 12.27 -11.98 -12.57
CA GLY A 79 12.63 -12.97 -13.59
C GLY A 79 12.51 -14.43 -13.14
N LYS A 80 12.22 -14.69 -11.86
CA LYS A 80 11.96 -16.05 -11.32
C LYS A 80 10.49 -16.35 -11.11
N LEU A 81 9.66 -15.33 -11.02
CA LEU A 81 8.22 -15.45 -10.87
C LEU A 81 7.54 -15.45 -12.25
N GLU A 82 6.34 -16.02 -12.32
CA GLU A 82 5.46 -15.88 -13.49
C GLU A 82 5.05 -14.40 -13.64
N PRO A 83 4.89 -13.84 -14.86
CA PRO A 83 4.65 -12.42 -15.05
C PRO A 83 3.49 -11.82 -14.24
N SER A 84 2.37 -12.55 -14.11
CA SER A 84 1.24 -12.11 -13.28
C SER A 84 1.64 -11.99 -11.81
N ARG A 85 2.36 -12.98 -11.30
CA ARG A 85 2.83 -13.03 -9.91
C ARG A 85 3.91 -12.00 -9.61
N ALA A 86 4.84 -11.79 -10.54
CA ALA A 86 5.86 -10.75 -10.43
C ALA A 86 5.23 -9.37 -10.27
N LYS A 87 4.18 -9.08 -11.07
CA LYS A 87 3.42 -7.83 -11.01
C LYS A 87 2.74 -7.65 -9.65
N GLU A 88 2.10 -8.69 -9.12
CA GLU A 88 1.48 -8.65 -7.79
C GLU A 88 2.50 -8.40 -6.69
N VAL A 89 3.61 -9.14 -6.69
CA VAL A 89 4.66 -9.04 -5.67
C VAL A 89 5.29 -7.65 -5.68
N LEU A 90 5.72 -7.16 -6.85
CA LEU A 90 6.35 -5.85 -6.97
C LEU A 90 5.40 -4.71 -6.59
N ARG A 91 4.12 -4.82 -6.93
CA ARG A 91 3.10 -3.86 -6.50
C ARG A 91 2.91 -3.91 -4.99
N GLY A 92 2.69 -5.08 -4.41
CA GLY A 92 2.53 -5.21 -2.95
C GLY A 92 3.70 -4.60 -2.19
N LEU A 93 4.94 -4.83 -2.66
CA LEU A 93 6.16 -4.24 -2.08
C LEU A 93 6.22 -2.71 -2.19
N SER A 94 5.81 -2.12 -3.32
CA SER A 94 5.83 -0.67 -3.50
C SER A 94 4.72 0.04 -2.73
N ASN A 95 3.55 -0.59 -2.59
CA ASN A 95 2.38 -0.02 -1.92
C ASN A 95 2.63 0.27 -0.44
N CYS A 96 3.45 -0.56 0.21
CA CYS A 96 3.78 -0.40 1.63
C CYS A 96 4.39 0.97 1.94
N LYS A 97 5.21 1.52 1.03
CA LYS A 97 5.83 2.84 1.21
C LYS A 97 4.80 3.98 1.07
N VAL A 98 3.81 3.81 0.19
CA VAL A 98 2.77 4.82 -0.09
C VAL A 98 1.66 4.80 0.95
N ASN A 99 1.28 3.62 1.45
CA ASN A 99 0.16 3.43 2.37
C ASN A 99 0.51 3.70 3.85
N ARG A 100 1.76 4.03 4.17
CA ARG A 100 2.24 4.30 5.54
C ARG A 100 2.08 5.74 6.01
N VAL A 101 1.67 6.66 5.14
CA VAL A 101 1.53 8.07 5.49
C VAL A 101 0.07 8.45 5.40
N CYS A 102 -0.49 9.00 6.49
CA CYS A 102 -1.77 9.67 6.45
C CYS A 102 -1.72 10.88 5.51
N PRO A 103 -2.48 10.90 4.41
CA PRO A 103 -2.45 11.99 3.44
C PRO A 103 -3.34 13.19 3.86
N LEU A 104 -4.12 13.06 4.93
CA LEU A 104 -5.07 14.09 5.36
C LEU A 104 -4.38 15.27 6.04
N VAL A 105 -4.84 16.46 5.70
CA VAL A 105 -4.52 17.70 6.42
C VAL A 105 -5.52 17.85 7.56
N PHE A 106 -5.02 17.95 8.79
CA PHE A 106 -5.87 18.13 9.97
C PHE A 106 -6.01 19.62 10.30
N PRO A 107 -7.23 20.21 10.22
CA PRO A 107 -7.50 21.60 10.58
C PRO A 107 -7.31 21.89 12.08
N ASP A 108 -7.50 23.15 12.46
CA ASP A 108 -7.47 23.59 13.86
C ASP A 108 -8.54 22.89 14.71
N MET A 109 -8.14 22.39 15.88
CA MET A 109 -8.99 21.56 16.75
C MET A 109 -9.63 22.33 17.92
N ARG A 110 -9.55 23.67 17.96
CA ARG A 110 -10.07 24.46 19.09
C ARG A 110 -11.56 24.21 19.34
N HIS A 111 -12.36 24.04 18.29
CA HIS A 111 -13.79 23.74 18.43
C HIS A 111 -14.05 22.37 19.06
N VAL A 112 -13.27 21.35 18.68
CA VAL A 112 -13.35 20.02 19.28
C VAL A 112 -12.85 20.04 20.73
N ALA A 113 -11.75 20.74 21.01
CA ALA A 113 -11.21 20.88 22.36
C ALA A 113 -12.16 21.59 23.33
N LYS A 114 -12.93 22.58 22.85
CA LYS A 114 -13.96 23.25 23.64
C LYS A 114 -15.11 22.32 24.01
N GLY A 115 -15.60 21.50 23.07
CA GLY A 115 -16.71 20.58 23.32
C GLY A 115 -16.31 19.29 24.05
N CYS A 116 -15.10 18.79 23.80
CA CYS A 116 -14.64 17.46 24.25
C CYS A 116 -13.51 17.49 25.30
N GLY A 117 -13.20 18.64 25.90
CA GLY A 117 -12.14 18.76 26.91
C GLY A 117 -12.32 17.84 28.13
N ASN A 118 -11.29 17.76 28.98
CA ASN A 118 -11.18 16.82 30.12
C ASN A 118 -12.48 16.57 30.91
N ASP A 119 -13.28 17.60 31.13
CA ASP A 119 -14.61 17.52 31.74
C ASP A 119 -15.70 17.56 30.67
N ILE A 120 -15.82 16.51 29.85
CA ILE A 120 -16.95 16.34 28.93
C ILE A 120 -18.24 16.42 29.75
N SER A 121 -18.85 17.60 29.81
CA SER A 121 -20.08 17.90 30.53
C SER A 121 -21.30 17.67 29.65
N ASN A 122 -21.14 17.80 28.33
CA ASN A 122 -22.18 17.62 27.33
C ASN A 122 -21.70 16.69 26.18
N LYS A 123 -22.06 15.41 26.25
CA LYS A 123 -21.71 14.40 25.24
C LYS A 123 -22.18 14.84 23.84
N THR A 124 -23.37 15.40 23.74
CA THR A 124 -23.97 15.78 22.45
C THR A 124 -23.17 16.88 21.77
N GLU A 125 -22.77 17.91 22.53
CA GLU A 125 -21.96 19.00 22.00
C GLU A 125 -20.57 18.52 21.54
N CYS A 126 -19.93 17.64 22.33
CA CYS A 126 -18.67 17.01 21.94
C CYS A 126 -18.80 16.22 20.62
N CYS A 127 -19.81 15.35 20.51
CA CYS A 127 -19.97 14.54 19.32
C CYS A 127 -20.38 15.36 18.09
N SER A 128 -21.22 16.38 18.23
CA SER A 128 -21.51 17.30 17.12
C SER A 128 -20.27 18.08 16.67
N ALA A 129 -19.40 18.50 17.60
CA ALA A 129 -18.13 19.13 17.24
C ALA A 129 -17.20 18.15 16.50
N MET A 130 -17.15 16.91 16.94
CA MET A 130 -16.34 15.85 16.32
C MET A 130 -16.86 15.47 14.94
N GLU A 131 -18.17 15.27 14.76
CA GLU A 131 -18.81 14.98 13.48
C GLU A 131 -18.55 16.09 12.46
N ASN A 132 -18.70 17.36 12.88
CA ASN A 132 -18.37 18.50 12.03
C ASN A 132 -16.89 18.48 11.61
N TYR A 133 -15.98 18.21 12.55
CA TYR A 133 -14.55 18.12 12.26
C TYR A 133 -14.23 17.01 11.26
N VAL A 134 -14.78 15.81 11.48
CA VAL A 134 -14.64 14.65 10.60
C VAL A 134 -15.21 14.93 9.21
N SER A 135 -16.34 15.62 9.11
CA SER A 135 -16.93 16.01 7.81
C SER A 135 -16.02 16.88 6.96
N HIS A 136 -15.09 17.63 7.58
CA HIS A 136 -14.05 18.37 6.85
C HIS A 136 -12.93 17.46 6.36
N LEU A 137 -12.60 16.39 7.09
CA LEU A 137 -11.62 15.39 6.64
C LEU A 137 -12.15 14.61 5.43
N GLN A 138 -13.42 14.22 5.47
CA GLN A 138 -14.11 13.48 4.41
C GLN A 138 -14.26 14.23 3.07
N LYS A 139 -13.88 15.51 3.02
CA LYS A 139 -13.89 16.31 1.77
C LYS A 139 -12.55 16.31 1.04
N GLN A 140 -11.51 15.71 1.62
CA GLN A 140 -10.14 15.88 1.12
C GLN A 140 -9.77 14.82 0.08
N SER A 141 -9.70 13.55 0.48
CA SER A 141 -9.16 12.49 -0.38
C SER A 141 -9.78 11.15 -0.08
N LEU A 142 -9.84 10.30 -1.10
CA LEU A 142 -10.07 8.88 -0.93
C LEU A 142 -8.79 8.24 -0.36
N ILE A 143 -8.90 7.45 0.70
CA ILE A 143 -7.76 6.81 1.36
C ILE A 143 -7.96 5.31 1.53
N THR A 144 -6.86 4.56 1.66
CA THR A 144 -6.90 3.11 1.94
C THR A 144 -7.20 2.81 3.41
N ASN A 145 -7.60 1.56 3.70
CA ASN A 145 -7.73 1.03 5.07
C ASN A 145 -6.50 1.31 5.95
N LEU A 146 -5.30 1.12 5.39
CA LEU A 146 -4.05 1.30 6.14
C LEU A 146 -3.75 2.79 6.39
N GLN A 147 -4.03 3.66 5.41
CA GLN A 147 -3.89 5.11 5.58
C GLN A 147 -4.92 5.64 6.59
N ALA A 148 -6.15 5.13 6.59
CA ALA A 148 -7.17 5.50 7.56
C ALA A 148 -6.75 5.17 8.99
N LEU A 149 -6.08 4.03 9.21
CA LEU A 149 -5.54 3.66 10.52
C LEU A 149 -4.44 4.63 11.00
N ASP A 150 -3.54 5.05 10.10
CA ASP A 150 -2.51 6.06 10.39
C ASP A 150 -3.13 7.45 10.64
N CYS A 151 -4.14 7.82 9.86
CA CYS A 151 -4.89 9.06 10.03
C CYS A 151 -5.66 9.12 11.35
N ALA A 152 -6.33 8.03 11.72
CA ALA A 152 -7.02 7.91 13.00
C ALA A 152 -6.05 8.04 14.18
N THR A 153 -4.87 7.42 14.08
CA THR A 153 -3.82 7.53 15.09
C THR A 153 -3.31 8.96 15.20
N THR A 154 -3.01 9.60 14.07
CA THR A 154 -2.51 10.97 14.01
C THR A 154 -3.51 11.97 14.61
N LEU A 155 -4.80 11.85 14.25
CA LEU A 155 -5.86 12.67 14.82
C LEU A 155 -5.96 12.46 16.33
N GLY A 156 -5.94 11.20 16.80
CA GLY A 156 -6.08 10.89 18.22
C GLY A 156 -4.94 11.49 19.04
N MET A 157 -3.70 11.44 18.53
CA MET A 157 -2.55 12.06 19.18
C MET A 157 -2.69 13.59 19.25
N LYS A 158 -3.21 14.22 18.19
CA LYS A 158 -3.45 15.68 18.17
C LYS A 158 -4.57 16.09 19.14
N LEU A 159 -5.64 15.29 19.24
CA LEU A 159 -6.70 15.50 20.23
C LEU A 159 -6.15 15.41 21.66
N GLN A 160 -5.32 14.41 21.95
CA GLN A 160 -4.67 14.27 23.25
C GLN A 160 -3.76 15.45 23.61
N ARG A 161 -3.00 15.96 22.64
CA ARG A 161 -2.19 17.19 22.81
C ARG A 161 -3.05 18.43 23.04
N SER A 162 -4.33 18.37 22.68
CA SER A 162 -5.30 19.45 22.88
C SER A 162 -6.11 19.29 24.19
N ASN A 163 -5.58 18.55 25.17
CA ASN A 163 -6.22 18.29 26.46
C ASN A 163 -7.55 17.51 26.39
N ILE A 164 -7.67 16.58 25.43
CA ILE A 164 -8.78 15.63 25.35
C ILE A 164 -8.24 14.26 25.76
N THR A 165 -8.54 13.80 26.98
CA THR A 165 -8.02 12.52 27.49
C THR A 165 -8.98 11.35 27.36
N LYS A 166 -10.28 11.62 27.23
CA LYS A 166 -11.32 10.59 27.06
C LYS A 166 -11.32 10.09 25.62
N ASP A 167 -11.65 8.81 25.44
CA ASP A 167 -11.78 8.20 24.11
C ASP A 167 -13.01 8.74 23.39
N VAL A 168 -12.82 9.81 22.62
CA VAL A 168 -13.87 10.46 21.84
C VAL A 168 -14.30 9.59 20.66
N TYR A 169 -13.42 8.72 20.16
CA TYR A 169 -13.75 7.82 19.04
C TYR A 169 -14.81 6.81 19.45
N SER A 170 -14.62 6.17 20.61
CA SER A 170 -15.63 5.28 21.18
C SER A 170 -16.89 6.05 21.59
N LEU A 171 -16.74 7.24 22.17
CA LEU A 171 -17.88 8.05 22.64
C LEU A 171 -18.84 8.46 21.52
N CYS A 172 -18.27 8.85 20.38
CA CYS A 172 -18.98 9.42 19.23
C CYS A 172 -19.05 8.48 18.02
N HIS A 173 -18.70 7.20 18.21
CA HIS A 173 -18.78 6.16 17.18
C HIS A 173 -17.99 6.48 15.91
N ILE A 174 -16.79 7.04 16.07
CA ILE A 174 -15.89 7.33 14.94
C ILE A 174 -15.29 6.02 14.42
N THR A 175 -15.36 5.84 13.11
CA THR A 175 -14.94 4.64 12.37
C THR A 175 -13.84 4.97 11.36
N LEU A 176 -13.19 3.97 10.76
CA LEU A 176 -12.13 4.24 9.77
C LEU A 176 -12.67 4.92 8.49
N LYS A 177 -13.90 4.60 8.07
CA LYS A 177 -14.54 5.27 6.92
C LYS A 177 -14.72 6.77 7.13
N ASP A 178 -14.71 7.23 8.37
CA ASP A 178 -14.83 8.63 8.71
C ASP A 178 -13.63 9.48 8.24
N PHE A 179 -12.53 8.83 7.88
CA PHE A 179 -11.34 9.49 7.35
C PHE A 179 -11.28 9.51 5.82
N SER A 180 -12.21 8.85 5.12
CA SER A 180 -12.21 8.76 3.66
C SER A 180 -13.29 9.63 3.01
N LEU A 181 -13.14 9.89 1.72
CA LEU A 181 -14.10 10.65 0.93
C LEU A 181 -15.46 9.95 0.88
N GLN A 182 -16.54 10.68 1.16
CA GLN A 182 -17.91 10.18 0.96
C GLN A 182 -18.40 10.52 -0.44
N VAL A 183 -18.76 9.50 -1.23
CA VAL A 183 -19.37 9.66 -2.56
C VAL A 183 -20.83 9.24 -2.45
N ALA A 184 -21.75 10.22 -2.55
CA ALA A 184 -23.22 10.12 -2.50
C ALA A 184 -23.92 10.21 -1.11
N LYS A 185 -25.15 10.75 -1.15
CA LYS A 185 -26.00 11.15 0.00
C LYS A 185 -26.65 9.99 0.76
N GLN A 186 -26.39 8.74 0.39
CA GLN A 186 -26.92 7.55 1.07
C GLN A 186 -25.76 6.59 1.32
N GLU A 187 -25.15 6.77 2.49
CA GLU A 187 -24.33 5.80 3.20
C GLU A 187 -22.89 5.54 2.69
N SER A 188 -21.98 5.97 3.58
CA SER A 188 -20.66 5.37 3.88
C SER A 188 -19.49 5.81 3.02
N GLY A 189 -18.50 6.45 3.66
CA GLY A 189 -17.17 6.64 3.09
C GLY A 189 -16.60 5.30 2.62
N CYS A 190 -15.95 5.32 1.48
CA CYS A 190 -15.35 4.14 0.85
C CYS A 190 -13.88 4.10 1.22
N LEU A 191 -13.42 3.06 1.91
CA LEU A 191 -11.99 2.80 2.03
C LEU A 191 -11.55 2.00 0.81
N LEU A 192 -10.47 2.45 0.19
CA LEU A 192 -9.82 1.62 -0.81
C LEU A 192 -9.28 0.36 -0.11
N PRO A 193 -9.45 -0.83 -0.70
CA PRO A 193 -8.69 -1.98 -0.28
C PRO A 193 -7.20 -1.61 -0.34
N SER A 194 -6.38 -2.25 0.50
CA SER A 194 -4.97 -1.88 0.71
C SER A 194 -4.07 -2.02 -0.53
N LEU A 195 -4.64 -2.40 -1.68
CA LEU A 195 -4.02 -2.59 -2.97
C LEU A 195 -4.47 -1.49 -3.97
N PRO A 196 -3.56 -0.74 -4.59
CA PRO A 196 -3.84 0.12 -5.74
C PRO A 196 -4.12 -0.67 -7.04
N SER A 197 -4.21 -2.01 -6.98
CA SER A 197 -4.67 -2.85 -8.09
C SER A 197 -6.19 -2.81 -8.29
N ASP A 198 -6.94 -2.20 -7.35
CA ASP A 198 -8.41 -2.18 -7.33
C ASP A 198 -9.02 -0.92 -7.96
N ALA A 199 -8.17 -0.09 -8.58
CA ALA A 199 -8.59 0.92 -9.53
C ALA A 199 -8.98 0.23 -10.85
N THR A 200 -10.26 0.19 -11.15
CA THR A 200 -10.79 -0.27 -12.42
C THR A 200 -10.86 0.92 -13.37
N PHE A 201 -10.56 0.72 -14.64
CA PHE A 201 -10.75 1.75 -15.65
C PHE A 201 -11.80 1.25 -16.64
N ASP A 202 -12.89 1.99 -16.74
CA ASP A 202 -13.92 1.76 -17.74
C ASP A 202 -13.92 2.93 -18.73
N HIS A 203 -14.06 2.64 -20.02
CA HIS A 203 -14.02 3.66 -21.07
C HIS A 203 -15.21 4.63 -21.03
N SER A 204 -16.33 4.24 -20.40
CA SER A 204 -17.51 5.11 -20.24
C SER A 204 -17.52 5.88 -18.93
N SER A 205 -16.94 5.31 -17.87
CA SER A 205 -17.00 5.85 -16.50
C SER A 205 -15.68 6.46 -16.00
N GLY A 206 -14.57 6.24 -16.71
CA GLY A 206 -13.23 6.63 -16.29
C GLY A 206 -12.64 5.67 -15.25
N ILE A 207 -11.75 6.20 -14.39
CA ILE A 207 -11.16 5.44 -13.28
C ILE A 207 -12.22 5.31 -12.18
N SER A 208 -12.59 4.08 -11.84
CA SER A 208 -13.49 3.69 -10.76
C SER A 208 -12.74 2.85 -9.72
N PHE A 209 -13.28 2.71 -8.53
CA PHE A 209 -12.65 1.97 -7.42
C PHE A 209 -13.64 0.98 -6.83
N ILE A 210 -13.17 -0.25 -6.57
CA ILE A 210 -13.96 -1.24 -5.84
C ILE A 210 -13.87 -0.90 -4.35
N CYS A 211 -15.01 -0.51 -3.77
CA CYS A 211 -15.11 -0.21 -2.34
C CYS A 211 -15.18 -1.49 -1.51
N ASP A 212 -14.38 -1.59 -0.45
CA ASP A 212 -14.67 -2.53 0.63
C ASP A 212 -15.85 -1.95 1.42
N LEU A 213 -17.02 -2.62 1.37
CA LEU A 213 -18.27 -2.09 1.92
C LEU A 213 -18.50 -2.53 3.38
N ASN A 214 -17.53 -3.21 4.00
CA ASN A 214 -17.71 -3.82 5.34
C ASN A 214 -17.14 -2.97 6.51
N ASP A 215 -17.03 -1.65 6.31
CA ASP A 215 -16.12 -0.75 7.03
C ASP A 215 -16.67 -0.04 8.30
N ASN A 216 -17.52 -0.70 9.10
CA ASN A 216 -17.85 -0.19 10.45
C ASN A 216 -16.76 -0.51 11.48
N ILE A 217 -15.48 -0.52 11.06
CA ILE A 217 -14.33 -0.80 11.92
C ILE A 217 -14.12 0.40 12.85
N PRO A 218 -14.20 0.22 14.18
CA PRO A 218 -13.99 1.31 15.13
C PRO A 218 -12.59 1.91 14.98
N ALA A 219 -12.50 3.23 14.90
CA ALA A 219 -11.22 3.92 14.94
C ALA A 219 -10.58 3.73 16.33
N HIS A 220 -9.29 3.42 16.35
CA HIS A 220 -8.61 3.15 17.60
C HIS A 220 -8.05 4.42 18.25
N TRP A 221 -8.36 4.65 19.52
CA TRP A 221 -7.80 5.75 20.31
C TRP A 221 -6.35 5.46 20.72
N PRO A 222 -5.38 6.35 20.43
CA PRO A 222 -3.98 6.05 20.68
C PRO A 222 -3.66 6.01 22.18
N SER A 223 -2.79 5.09 22.61
CA SER A 223 -2.28 5.12 23.99
C SER A 223 -1.13 6.11 24.12
N LYS A 224 -0.99 6.80 25.27
CA LYS A 224 0.05 7.83 25.52
C LYS A 224 1.50 7.34 25.33
N SER A 225 1.72 6.02 25.26
CA SER A 225 3.03 5.37 25.07
C SER A 225 3.31 4.92 23.62
N GLN A 226 2.37 5.08 22.68
CA GLN A 226 2.51 4.53 21.34
C GLN A 226 2.94 5.59 20.32
N LEU A 227 4.26 5.78 20.22
CA LEU A 227 4.84 6.04 18.90
C LEU A 227 5.03 4.70 18.20
N SER A 228 4.65 4.68 16.93
CA SER A 228 5.07 3.75 15.88
C SER A 228 4.02 2.76 15.37
N ALA A 229 3.90 2.84 14.05
CA ALA A 229 3.46 1.89 13.04
C ALA A 229 2.15 1.08 13.26
N PRO A 230 1.31 0.94 12.23
CA PRO A 230 0.11 0.08 12.20
C PRO A 230 0.33 -1.38 12.65
N CYS A 231 1.59 -1.80 12.74
CA CYS A 231 2.06 -3.17 12.66
C CYS A 231 2.41 -3.80 14.01
N ASN A 232 2.24 -3.05 15.10
CA ASN A 232 2.48 -3.52 16.46
C ASN A 232 1.21 -3.92 17.21
N LYS A 233 0.05 -3.95 16.53
CA LYS A 233 -1.24 -4.21 17.17
C LYS A 233 -1.86 -5.48 16.61
N THR A 234 -2.33 -6.33 17.52
CA THR A 234 -3.26 -7.45 17.30
C THR A 234 -4.65 -6.96 16.86
N ILE A 235 -4.73 -5.87 16.10
CA ILE A 235 -5.95 -5.50 15.38
C ILE A 235 -6.05 -6.54 14.28
N LYS A 236 -7.10 -7.36 14.33
CA LYS A 236 -7.48 -8.19 13.20
C LYS A 236 -7.84 -7.24 12.07
N ILE A 237 -6.84 -6.79 11.31
CA ILE A 237 -7.07 -6.14 10.02
C ILE A 237 -7.91 -7.15 9.27
N PRO A 238 -9.16 -6.83 8.89
CA PRO A 238 -10.00 -7.78 8.20
C PRO A 238 -9.20 -8.31 7.02
N ALA A 239 -9.07 -9.64 6.94
CA ALA A 239 -8.53 -10.26 5.75
C ALA A 239 -9.36 -9.75 4.57
N LEU A 240 -8.69 -9.47 3.45
CA LEU A 240 -9.36 -9.10 2.19
C LEU A 240 -10.65 -9.93 2.07
N PRO A 241 -11.82 -9.32 1.86
CA PRO A 241 -12.94 -10.10 1.38
C PRO A 241 -12.46 -10.84 0.14
N ALA A 242 -12.67 -12.16 0.12
CA ALA A 242 -12.45 -12.94 -1.10
C ALA A 242 -13.20 -12.21 -2.21
N ALA A 243 -12.47 -11.77 -3.25
CA ALA A 243 -13.03 -11.00 -4.34
C ALA A 243 -14.35 -11.65 -4.77
N ALA A 244 -15.47 -11.02 -4.47
CA ALA A 244 -16.77 -11.51 -4.88
C ALA A 244 -16.82 -11.32 -6.40
N ASN A 245 -16.55 -12.42 -7.12
CA ASN A 245 -16.57 -12.53 -8.57
C ASN A 245 -15.89 -11.36 -9.29
N ALA A 246 -14.56 -11.38 -9.34
CA ALA A 246 -13.92 -11.06 -10.61
C ALA A 246 -14.37 -12.16 -11.59
N GLN A 247 -15.48 -11.93 -12.31
CA GLN A 247 -15.62 -12.61 -13.60
C GLN A 247 -14.32 -12.32 -14.33
N ILE A 248 -13.54 -13.38 -14.54
CA ILE A 248 -12.39 -13.40 -15.43
C ILE A 248 -12.88 -12.69 -16.69
N GLY A 249 -12.43 -11.45 -16.90
CA GLY A 249 -12.63 -10.76 -18.15
C GLY A 249 -12.04 -11.70 -19.18
N LEU A 250 -12.92 -12.34 -19.95
CA LEU A 250 -12.58 -13.33 -20.96
C LEU A 250 -11.41 -12.76 -21.75
N TYR A 251 -10.27 -13.43 -21.63
CA TYR A 251 -9.12 -13.21 -22.48
C TYR A 251 -9.64 -13.44 -23.90
N ASN A 252 -9.88 -12.34 -24.62
CA ASN A 252 -10.55 -12.38 -25.90
C ASN A 252 -9.50 -12.83 -26.94
N GLU A 253 -9.31 -14.15 -27.05
CA GLU A 253 -8.49 -14.81 -28.08
C GLU A 253 -8.80 -14.26 -29.48
N ASP A 254 -10.05 -13.83 -29.70
CA ASP A 254 -10.51 -13.18 -30.92
C ASP A 254 -9.74 -11.89 -31.23
N VAL A 255 -9.39 -11.07 -30.24
CA VAL A 255 -8.69 -9.79 -30.45
C VAL A 255 -7.24 -10.02 -30.88
N ILE A 256 -6.58 -11.04 -30.33
CA ILE A 256 -5.22 -11.43 -30.76
C ILE A 256 -5.26 -11.94 -32.20
N PHE A 257 -6.28 -12.73 -32.56
CA PHE A 257 -6.49 -13.20 -33.93
C PHE A 257 -6.72 -12.05 -34.92
N TYR A 258 -7.54 -11.06 -34.57
CA TYR A 258 -7.79 -9.88 -35.40
C TYR A 258 -6.52 -9.04 -35.60
N VAL A 259 -5.71 -8.86 -34.55
CA VAL A 259 -4.46 -8.10 -34.64
C VAL A 259 -3.43 -8.83 -35.49
N LEU A 260 -3.30 -10.16 -35.35
CA LEU A 260 -2.41 -10.96 -36.18
C LEU A 260 -2.86 -11.01 -37.65
N PHE A 261 -4.16 -11.06 -37.92
CA PHE A 261 -4.72 -11.04 -39.26
C PHE A 261 -4.54 -9.66 -39.92
N ALA A 262 -4.76 -8.58 -39.19
CA ALA A 262 -4.52 -7.22 -39.69
C ALA A 262 -3.03 -7.00 -39.99
N ALA A 263 -2.13 -7.48 -39.12
CA ALA A 263 -0.69 -7.39 -39.34
C ALA A 263 -0.26 -8.19 -40.59
N SER A 264 -0.79 -9.40 -40.79
CA SER A 264 -0.46 -10.22 -41.96
C SER A 264 -0.96 -9.58 -43.26
N ALA A 265 -2.17 -9.01 -43.27
CA ALA A 265 -2.72 -8.29 -44.42
C ALA A 265 -1.87 -7.07 -44.80
N VAL A 266 -1.42 -6.29 -43.81
CA VAL A 266 -0.53 -5.13 -44.03
C VAL A 266 0.83 -5.57 -44.58
N THR A 267 1.41 -6.66 -44.06
CA THR A 267 2.68 -7.18 -44.60
C THR A 267 2.54 -7.69 -46.04
N MET A 268 1.41 -8.29 -46.40
CA MET A 268 1.16 -8.74 -47.78
C MET A 268 0.96 -7.56 -48.74
N MET A 269 0.26 -6.51 -48.33
CA MET A 269 0.11 -5.28 -49.14
C MET A 269 1.46 -4.56 -49.34
N LEU A 270 2.32 -4.56 -48.32
CA LEU A 270 3.67 -4.02 -48.44
C LEU A 270 4.54 -4.86 -49.37
N LEU A 271 4.48 -6.19 -49.33
CA LEU A 271 5.23 -7.03 -50.27
C LEU A 271 4.76 -6.86 -51.73
N GLN A 272 3.47 -6.64 -51.96
CA GLN A 272 2.91 -6.40 -53.30
C GLN A 272 3.24 -5.03 -53.88
N SER A 273 3.72 -4.08 -53.07
CA SER A 273 4.14 -2.75 -53.53
C SER A 273 5.64 -2.66 -53.86
N PHE A 274 6.39 -3.76 -53.69
CA PHE A 274 7.80 -3.91 -54.08
C PHE A 274 8.04 -4.88 -55.25
N VAL A 275 6.97 -5.30 -55.95
CA VAL A 275 7.00 -6.05 -57.22
C VAL A 275 6.34 -5.20 -58.30
#